data_AF-A0A924M1B7-F1
#
_entry.id   AF-A0A924M1B7-F1
#
_cell.length_a   1.000
_cell.length_b   1.000
_cell.length_c   1.000
_cell.angle_alpha   90.00
_cell.angle_beta   90.00
_cell.angle_gamma   90.00
#
_symmetry.space_group_name_H-M   'P 1'
#
loop_
_entity.id
_entity.type
_entity.pdbx_description
1 polymer ?
#
loop_
_entity_poly.entity_id
_entity_poly.type
_entity_poly.pdbx_seq_one_letter_code
_entity_poly.pdbx_strand_id
1 'polypeptide(L)'
;MFPRSSLLVLLLLSVGFSSAETAPNPRALSAAQIRDANADGYPDSTQLHSSSERDAFLRWFAAIAESQYTAINADWTLQDCSGLLRYAYTVALKPKTRAWWSRFGYFPDRTIAPLELDLKPVLNSAPFRTRGGTFQRSDLENKTFLKDVSVGYLMRYASVPLGKDVKAARRGDLLFFIHPEAQGSPYHSMVYLGGGQVVYHTGYAPEDGGEVRLLSLETLKKHPEDTWHPVPSNPNFLGYFRWKIAAG
;
A
#
# COMPACT_ATOMS: atom_id res chain seq x y z
N MET A 1 75.49 -25.21 -54.54
CA MET A 1 74.57 -24.33 -55.30
C MET A 1 73.23 -24.39 -54.57
N PHE A 2 72.84 -23.30 -53.91
CA PHE A 2 71.58 -23.20 -53.14
C PHE A 2 70.35 -23.38 -54.05
N PRO A 3 69.20 -23.80 -53.48
CA PRO A 3 68.10 -22.86 -53.47
C PRO A 3 67.43 -22.72 -52.11
N ARG A 4 66.74 -21.58 -51.98
CA ARG A 4 66.25 -20.93 -50.78
C ARG A 4 64.95 -21.55 -50.26
N SER A 5 64.84 -21.49 -48.93
CA SER A 5 63.66 -21.68 -48.11
C SER A 5 62.50 -20.76 -48.48
N SER A 6 61.27 -21.25 -48.31
CA SER A 6 60.10 -20.45 -47.91
C SER A 6 59.24 -21.28 -46.97
N LEU A 7 59.48 -21.12 -45.67
CA LEU A 7 58.65 -21.68 -44.61
C LEU A 7 57.56 -20.65 -44.28
N LEU A 8 56.31 -20.94 -44.66
CA LEU A 8 55.17 -20.09 -44.37
C LEU A 8 54.76 -20.32 -42.90
N VAL A 9 55.09 -19.38 -42.01
CA VAL A 9 54.61 -19.40 -40.63
C VAL A 9 53.19 -18.85 -40.62
N LEU A 10 52.20 -19.73 -40.42
CA LEU A 10 50.82 -19.34 -40.15
C LEU A 10 50.72 -18.88 -38.68
N LEU A 11 50.65 -17.58 -38.44
CA LEU A 11 50.24 -17.05 -37.14
C LEU A 11 48.73 -17.28 -36.97
N LEU A 12 48.36 -18.26 -36.14
CA LEU A 12 47.00 -18.39 -35.60
C LEU A 12 46.82 -17.32 -34.52
N LEU A 13 46.20 -16.19 -34.89
CA LEU A 13 45.71 -15.20 -33.94
C LEU A 13 44.55 -15.82 -33.15
N SER A 14 44.82 -16.25 -31.92
CA SER A 14 43.78 -16.57 -30.94
C SER A 14 43.04 -15.28 -30.58
N VAL A 15 41.87 -15.07 -31.19
CA VAL A 15 40.96 -13.99 -30.80
C VAL A 15 40.37 -14.37 -29.45
N GLY A 16 40.96 -13.84 -28.37
CA GLY A 16 40.37 -13.91 -27.05
C GLY A 16 39.06 -13.14 -27.06
N PHE A 17 37.93 -13.83 -26.99
CA PHE A 17 36.67 -13.21 -26.61
C PHE A 17 36.81 -12.78 -25.15
N SER A 18 37.22 -11.53 -24.96
CA SER A 18 37.06 -10.85 -23.69
C SER A 18 35.56 -10.72 -23.46
N SER A 19 35.02 -11.48 -22.51
CA SER A 19 33.69 -11.24 -21.96
C SER A 19 33.73 -9.85 -21.35
N ALA A 20 33.32 -8.85 -22.12
CA ALA A 20 33.06 -7.52 -21.61
C ALA A 20 31.96 -7.68 -20.55
N GLU A 21 32.37 -7.62 -19.29
CA GLU A 21 31.47 -7.49 -18.16
C GLU A 21 30.70 -6.20 -18.39
N THR A 22 29.47 -6.35 -18.90
CA THR A 22 28.57 -5.23 -19.19
C THR A 22 28.43 -4.42 -17.92
N ALA A 23 28.92 -3.18 -17.94
CA ALA A 23 28.78 -2.27 -16.82
C ALA A 23 27.30 -2.25 -16.38
N PRO A 24 27.00 -2.36 -15.08
CA PRO A 24 25.62 -2.40 -14.62
C PRO A 24 24.88 -1.17 -15.13
N ASN A 25 23.79 -1.40 -15.87
CA ASN A 25 22.92 -0.32 -16.35
C ASN A 25 22.52 0.53 -15.12
N PRO A 26 22.82 1.84 -15.07
CA PRO A 26 22.53 2.67 -13.91
C PRO A 26 21.03 2.82 -13.61
N ARG A 27 20.15 2.31 -14.49
CA ARG A 27 18.70 2.18 -14.26
C ARG A 27 18.26 0.79 -13.78
N ALA A 28 19.15 -0.20 -13.74
CA ALA A 28 18.80 -1.53 -13.28
C ALA A 28 18.76 -1.57 -11.75
N LEU A 29 17.63 -2.01 -11.19
CA LEU A 29 17.50 -2.24 -9.75
C LEU A 29 18.50 -3.31 -9.30
N SER A 30 19.23 -2.99 -8.22
CA SER A 30 20.14 -3.89 -7.53
C SER A 30 19.39 -5.02 -6.83
N ALA A 31 20.08 -6.13 -6.53
CA ALA A 31 19.51 -7.27 -5.82
C ALA A 31 18.94 -6.88 -4.44
N ALA A 32 19.60 -5.95 -3.73
CA ALA A 32 19.15 -5.46 -2.44
C ALA A 32 17.83 -4.68 -2.52
N GLN A 33 17.62 -3.89 -3.58
CA GLN A 33 16.40 -3.10 -3.79
C GLN A 33 15.17 -3.95 -4.15
N ILE A 34 15.38 -5.20 -4.59
CA ILE A 34 14.29 -6.09 -5.03
C ILE A 34 14.17 -7.34 -4.16
N ARG A 35 14.92 -7.40 -3.06
CA ARG A 35 14.87 -8.50 -2.10
C ARG A 35 13.55 -8.44 -1.32
N ASP A 36 12.87 -9.56 -1.18
CA ASP A 36 11.67 -9.76 -0.36
C ASP A 36 11.97 -10.89 0.64
N ALA A 37 12.50 -10.54 1.81
CA ALA A 37 13.05 -11.53 2.74
C ALA A 37 11.99 -12.26 3.56
N ASN A 38 10.86 -11.60 3.82
CA ASN A 38 9.75 -12.13 4.60
C ASN A 38 8.66 -12.76 3.71
N ALA A 39 8.85 -12.76 2.39
CA ALA A 39 7.92 -13.31 1.40
C ALA A 39 6.53 -12.68 1.44
N ASP A 40 6.42 -11.41 1.86
CA ASP A 40 5.14 -10.72 2.00
C ASP A 40 4.61 -10.13 0.67
N GLY A 41 5.42 -10.22 -0.39
CA GLY A 41 5.15 -9.72 -1.73
C GLY A 41 5.74 -8.33 -1.98
N TYR A 42 6.39 -7.70 -1.01
CA TYR A 42 6.99 -6.39 -1.16
C TYR A 42 8.51 -6.47 -1.07
N PRO A 43 9.24 -5.74 -1.93
CA PRO A 43 10.66 -5.55 -1.69
C PRO A 43 10.90 -4.89 -0.34
N ASP A 44 11.84 -5.41 0.44
CA ASP A 44 12.23 -4.92 1.77
C ASP A 44 12.48 -3.40 1.73
N SER A 45 13.13 -2.89 0.68
CA SER A 45 13.41 -1.45 0.51
C SER A 45 12.18 -0.56 0.30
N THR A 46 10.99 -1.15 0.22
CA THR A 46 9.70 -0.46 0.10
C THR A 46 8.83 -0.62 1.35
N GLN A 47 9.41 -1.12 2.45
CA GLN A 47 8.74 -1.40 3.71
C GLN A 47 9.32 -0.55 4.85
N LEU A 48 8.60 -0.51 5.97
CA LEU A 48 9.04 0.15 7.21
C LEU A 48 9.64 -0.87 8.16
N HIS A 49 10.81 -0.57 8.73
CA HIS A 49 11.62 -1.56 9.44
C HIS A 49 11.58 -1.41 10.95
N SER A 50 11.40 -0.19 11.47
CA SER A 50 11.28 0.05 12.91
C SER A 50 9.82 0.06 13.40
N SER A 51 9.60 -0.31 14.65
CA SER A 51 8.29 -0.20 15.30
C SER A 51 7.79 1.24 15.35
N SER A 52 8.68 2.21 15.52
CA SER A 52 8.36 3.64 15.51
C SER A 52 7.87 4.14 14.15
N GLU A 53 8.47 3.69 13.05
CA GLU A 53 7.99 4.05 11.70
C GLU A 53 6.62 3.44 11.42
N ARG A 54 6.42 2.17 11.82
CA ARG A 54 5.12 1.48 11.65
C ARG A 54 4.02 2.17 12.46
N ASP A 55 4.30 2.58 13.69
CA ASP A 55 3.38 3.38 14.51
C ASP A 55 3.09 4.75 13.88
N ALA A 56 4.13 5.47 13.46
CA ALA A 56 3.99 6.76 12.79
C ALA A 56 3.14 6.64 11.51
N PHE A 57 3.35 5.60 10.71
CA PHE A 57 2.54 5.34 9.52
C PHE A 57 1.05 5.15 9.86
N LEU A 58 0.72 4.28 10.84
CA LEU A 58 -0.67 4.05 11.24
C LEU A 58 -1.33 5.33 11.75
N ARG A 59 -0.60 6.13 12.53
CA ARG A 59 -1.08 7.44 13.03
C ARG A 59 -1.30 8.44 11.90
N TRP A 60 -0.36 8.57 10.96
CA TRP A 60 -0.52 9.44 9.79
C TRP A 60 -1.72 9.00 8.95
N PHE A 61 -1.81 7.71 8.63
CA PHE A 61 -2.90 7.12 7.87
C PHE A 61 -4.26 7.44 8.51
N ALA A 62 -4.42 7.17 9.81
CA ALA A 62 -5.65 7.45 10.54
C ALA A 62 -5.98 8.96 10.58
N ALA A 63 -5.00 9.81 10.85
CA ALA A 63 -5.21 11.27 10.92
C ALA A 63 -5.63 11.86 9.57
N ILE A 64 -5.07 11.36 8.46
CA ILE A 64 -5.45 11.78 7.10
C ILE A 64 -6.85 11.25 6.77
N ALA A 65 -7.19 10.01 7.10
CA ALA A 65 -8.54 9.50 6.87
C ALA A 65 -9.60 10.29 7.66
N GLU A 66 -9.31 10.58 8.93
CA GLU A 66 -10.16 11.38 9.81
C GLU A 66 -10.33 12.82 9.32
N SER A 67 -9.28 13.45 8.80
CA SER A 67 -9.39 14.83 8.29
C SER A 67 -10.41 14.96 7.16
N GLN A 68 -10.61 13.91 6.37
CA GLN A 68 -11.57 13.93 5.26
C GLN A 68 -13.02 13.99 5.72
N TYR A 69 -13.32 13.61 6.95
CA TYR A 69 -14.64 13.84 7.54
C TYR A 69 -14.85 15.33 7.82
N THR A 70 -13.83 16.02 8.35
CA THR A 70 -13.95 17.43 8.75
C THR A 70 -13.86 18.39 7.55
N ALA A 71 -12.91 18.16 6.65
CA ALA A 71 -12.68 19.00 5.49
C ALA A 71 -12.03 18.16 4.39
N ILE A 72 -12.84 17.76 3.39
CA ILE A 72 -12.36 16.99 2.24
C ILE A 72 -11.29 17.79 1.49
N ASN A 73 -10.10 17.21 1.38
CA ASN A 73 -9.03 17.82 0.58
C ASN A 73 -9.38 17.82 -0.91
N ALA A 74 -9.15 18.95 -1.58
CA ALA A 74 -9.47 19.13 -3.00
C ALA A 74 -8.71 18.19 -3.95
N ASP A 75 -7.57 17.63 -3.52
CA ASP A 75 -6.78 16.69 -4.32
C ASP A 75 -7.19 15.22 -4.13
N TRP A 76 -8.22 14.94 -3.32
CA TRP A 76 -8.84 13.63 -3.23
C TRP A 76 -10.02 13.54 -4.22
N THR A 77 -9.74 13.03 -5.43
CA THR A 77 -10.72 13.01 -6.53
C THR A 77 -11.52 11.72 -6.64
N LEU A 78 -10.98 10.58 -6.21
CA LEU A 78 -11.67 9.29 -6.21
C LEU A 78 -12.25 9.02 -4.82
N GLN A 79 -13.42 9.59 -4.56
CA GLN A 79 -14.10 9.56 -3.27
C GLN A 79 -15.02 8.34 -3.21
N ASP A 80 -14.42 7.19 -2.91
CA ASP A 80 -15.12 5.94 -2.64
C ASP A 80 -14.52 5.26 -1.38
N CYS A 81 -15.11 4.13 -0.95
CA CYS A 81 -14.63 3.40 0.22
C CYS A 81 -13.15 2.98 0.12
N SER A 82 -12.71 2.45 -1.03
CA SER A 82 -11.29 2.14 -1.29
C SER A 82 -10.46 3.41 -1.48
N GLY A 83 -11.05 4.45 -2.08
CA GLY A 83 -10.42 5.73 -2.38
C GLY A 83 -9.93 6.44 -1.13
N LEU A 84 -10.72 6.39 -0.05
CA LEU A 84 -10.30 6.92 1.26
C LEU A 84 -9.02 6.25 1.76
N LEU A 85 -8.99 4.92 1.71
CA LEU A 85 -7.83 4.11 2.12
C LEU A 85 -6.61 4.40 1.23
N ARG A 86 -6.79 4.38 -0.09
CA ARG A 86 -5.73 4.64 -1.07
C ARG A 86 -5.14 6.04 -0.92
N TYR A 87 -6.00 7.04 -0.74
CA TYR A 87 -5.61 8.43 -0.52
C TYR A 87 -4.82 8.56 0.79
N ALA A 88 -5.38 8.12 1.91
CA ALA A 88 -4.75 8.22 3.21
C ALA A 88 -3.38 7.50 3.25
N TYR A 89 -3.30 6.29 2.68
CA TYR A 89 -2.06 5.52 2.58
C TYR A 89 -0.99 6.28 1.78
N THR A 90 -1.34 6.73 0.57
CA THR A 90 -0.38 7.37 -0.33
C THR A 90 0.08 8.72 0.22
N VAL A 91 -0.84 9.48 0.84
CA VAL A 91 -0.52 10.79 1.44
C VAL A 91 0.29 10.64 2.72
N ALA A 92 0.08 9.56 3.50
CA ALA A 92 0.89 9.26 4.69
C ALA A 92 2.37 9.05 4.35
N LEU A 93 2.68 8.47 3.18
CA LEU A 93 4.07 8.24 2.73
C LEU A 93 4.73 9.47 2.09
N LYS A 94 3.96 10.53 1.76
CA LYS A 94 4.56 11.74 1.17
C LYS A 94 5.38 12.51 2.22
N PRO A 95 6.49 13.16 1.81
CA PRO A 95 7.24 14.07 2.67
C PRO A 95 6.35 15.18 3.22
N LYS A 96 6.47 15.47 4.52
CA LYS A 96 5.64 16.44 5.26
C LYS A 96 6.07 17.90 5.04
N THR A 97 6.19 18.30 3.78
CA THR A 97 6.59 19.66 3.36
C THR A 97 5.52 20.71 3.62
N ARG A 98 5.84 22.00 3.44
CA ARG A 98 4.83 23.08 3.52
C ARG A 98 3.65 22.86 2.56
N ALA A 99 3.92 22.42 1.32
CA ALA A 99 2.89 22.11 0.33
C ALA A 99 2.09 20.84 0.68
N TRP A 100 2.66 19.95 1.51
CA TRP A 100 1.90 18.86 2.09
C TRP A 100 0.90 19.39 3.09
N TRP A 101 1.32 20.24 4.04
CA TRP A 101 0.45 20.81 5.07
C TRP A 101 -0.66 21.72 4.52
N SER A 102 -0.39 22.47 3.46
CA SER A 102 -1.36 23.43 2.90
C SER A 102 -2.60 22.79 2.29
N ARG A 103 -2.64 21.47 2.11
CA ARG A 103 -3.83 20.77 1.58
C ARG A 103 -4.93 20.60 2.63
N PHE A 104 -4.57 20.60 3.91
CA PHE A 104 -5.49 20.27 5.00
C PHE A 104 -6.10 21.54 5.57
N GLY A 105 -7.43 21.66 5.47
CA GLY A 105 -8.17 22.70 6.22
C GLY A 105 -8.19 22.42 7.73
N TYR A 106 -8.11 21.14 8.11
CA TYR A 106 -8.02 20.66 9.49
C TYR A 106 -7.11 19.42 9.54
N PHE A 107 -6.34 19.27 10.62
CA PHE A 107 -5.53 18.06 10.85
C PHE A 107 -5.56 17.67 12.33
N PRO A 108 -5.99 16.45 12.68
CA PRO A 108 -6.29 16.08 14.06
C PRO A 108 -5.05 15.82 14.94
N ASP A 109 -3.92 15.43 14.37
CA ASP A 109 -2.71 15.11 15.14
C ASP A 109 -1.44 15.65 14.44
N ARG A 110 -0.86 16.72 14.99
CA ARG A 110 0.37 17.34 14.45
C ARG A 110 1.64 16.87 15.17
N THR A 111 1.53 15.91 16.08
CA THR A 111 2.64 15.42 16.93
C THR A 111 3.36 14.21 16.32
N ILE A 112 2.85 13.69 15.20
CA ILE A 112 3.36 12.47 14.58
C ILE A 112 4.74 12.74 13.98
N ALA A 113 5.70 11.87 14.27
CA ALA A 113 7.03 11.96 13.68
C ALA A 113 6.97 11.83 12.14
N PRO A 114 7.81 12.56 11.38
CA PRO A 114 7.90 12.38 9.94
C PRO A 114 8.27 10.94 9.57
N LEU A 115 7.77 10.50 8.42
CA LEU A 115 8.04 9.19 7.86
C LEU A 115 8.86 9.35 6.59
N GLU A 116 9.96 8.62 6.48
CA GLU A 116 10.86 8.64 5.32
C GLU A 116 10.79 7.29 4.61
N LEU A 117 10.06 7.23 3.50
CA LEU A 117 10.01 6.06 2.64
C LEU A 117 9.76 6.49 1.20
N ASP A 118 10.74 6.31 0.32
CA ASP A 118 10.58 6.60 -1.11
C ASP A 118 10.29 5.31 -1.90
N LEU A 119 9.03 5.17 -2.32
CA LEU A 119 8.62 4.06 -3.16
C LEU A 119 9.04 4.22 -4.62
N LYS A 120 9.39 5.42 -5.08
CA LYS A 120 9.61 5.70 -6.51
C LYS A 120 10.70 4.86 -7.16
N PRO A 121 11.87 4.62 -6.53
CA PRO A 121 12.94 3.86 -7.17
C PRO A 121 12.49 2.46 -7.59
N VAL A 122 11.59 1.82 -6.85
CA VAL A 122 11.18 0.43 -7.08
C VAL A 122 9.75 0.31 -7.63
N LEU A 123 8.79 1.04 -7.06
CA LEU A 123 7.35 0.86 -7.33
C LEU A 123 6.70 2.04 -8.07
N ASN A 124 7.43 3.09 -8.47
CA ASN A 124 6.89 4.25 -9.20
C ASN A 124 5.57 4.84 -8.60
N SER A 125 5.51 4.87 -7.26
CA SER A 125 4.35 5.30 -6.47
C SER A 125 3.09 4.41 -6.57
N ALA A 126 3.22 3.13 -6.95
CA ALA A 126 2.13 2.15 -6.99
C ALA A 126 2.28 1.13 -5.85
N PRO A 127 1.75 1.39 -4.64
CA PRO A 127 2.00 0.53 -3.48
C PRO A 127 1.09 -0.70 -3.40
N PHE A 128 0.05 -0.84 -4.24
CA PHE A 128 -0.97 -1.86 -4.01
C PHE A 128 -0.81 -3.06 -4.94
N ARG A 129 -0.71 -4.25 -4.35
CA ARG A 129 -0.63 -5.51 -5.09
C ARG A 129 -2.00 -5.99 -5.56
N THR A 130 -2.03 -6.62 -6.73
CA THR A 130 -3.21 -7.27 -7.32
C THR A 130 -3.19 -8.80 -7.22
N ARG A 131 -2.08 -9.37 -6.75
CA ARG A 131 -1.94 -10.82 -6.52
C ARG A 131 -1.02 -11.11 -5.34
N GLY A 132 -1.20 -12.31 -4.77
CA GLY A 132 -0.36 -12.83 -3.69
C GLY A 132 0.96 -13.41 -4.18
N GLY A 133 1.69 -14.04 -3.26
CA GLY A 133 3.00 -14.64 -3.51
C GLY A 133 4.17 -13.69 -3.25
N THR A 134 5.38 -14.27 -3.21
CA THR A 134 6.66 -13.56 -3.10
C THR A 134 6.82 -12.55 -4.22
N PHE A 135 7.49 -11.44 -3.94
CA PHE A 135 7.90 -10.50 -4.97
C PHE A 135 8.75 -11.19 -6.05
N GLN A 136 8.41 -10.93 -7.31
CA GLN A 136 9.22 -11.30 -8.47
C GLN A 136 9.55 -10.05 -9.27
N ARG A 137 10.74 -9.97 -9.88
CA ARG A 137 11.12 -8.77 -10.67
C ARG A 137 10.10 -8.45 -11.78
N SER A 138 9.50 -9.48 -12.36
CA SER A 138 8.45 -9.34 -13.38
C SER A 138 7.13 -8.74 -12.85
N ASP A 139 6.91 -8.67 -11.53
CA ASP A 139 5.77 -7.96 -10.92
C ASP A 139 5.77 -6.47 -11.25
N LEU A 140 6.96 -5.88 -11.44
CA LEU A 140 7.14 -4.46 -11.79
C LEU A 140 6.62 -4.13 -13.20
N GLU A 141 6.54 -5.13 -14.07
CA GLU A 141 6.13 -4.97 -15.47
C GLU A 141 4.71 -5.53 -15.72
N ASN A 142 4.29 -6.51 -14.93
CA ASN A 142 3.06 -7.28 -15.15
C ASN A 142 1.83 -6.73 -14.41
N LYS A 143 1.74 -5.40 -14.22
CA LYS A 143 0.61 -4.72 -13.54
C LYS A 143 0.26 -5.32 -12.17
N THR A 144 1.25 -5.90 -11.50
CA THR A 144 1.05 -6.47 -10.15
C THR A 144 0.90 -5.36 -9.13
N PHE A 145 1.63 -4.26 -9.32
CA PHE A 145 1.53 -3.05 -8.51
C PHE A 145 0.72 -1.98 -9.23
N LEU A 146 -0.31 -1.48 -8.56
CA LEU A 146 -1.19 -0.42 -9.04
C LEU A 146 -1.36 0.68 -7.98
N LYS A 147 -1.75 1.86 -8.46
CA LYS A 147 -2.16 3.00 -7.61
C LYS A 147 -3.62 2.89 -7.21
N ASP A 148 -4.42 2.28 -8.08
CA ASP A 148 -5.85 2.15 -7.95
C ASP A 148 -6.22 0.67 -7.92
N VAL A 149 -6.81 0.25 -6.81
CA VAL A 149 -7.30 -1.11 -6.59
C VAL A 149 -8.55 -1.05 -5.71
N SER A 150 -9.44 -2.02 -5.88
CA SER A 150 -10.64 -2.14 -5.05
C SER A 150 -10.32 -2.60 -3.62
N VAL A 151 -11.30 -2.46 -2.73
CA VAL A 151 -11.24 -2.93 -1.33
C VAL A 151 -10.78 -4.39 -1.23
N GLY A 152 -11.27 -5.27 -2.12
CA GLY A 152 -10.91 -6.68 -2.10
C GLY A 152 -9.41 -6.93 -2.29
N TYR A 153 -8.75 -6.15 -3.16
CA TYR A 153 -7.29 -6.24 -3.34
C TYR A 153 -6.53 -5.66 -2.14
N LEU A 154 -6.98 -4.53 -1.59
CA LEU A 154 -6.37 -3.95 -0.38
C LEU A 154 -6.42 -4.95 0.79
N MET A 155 -7.58 -5.57 1.02
CA MET A 155 -7.77 -6.57 2.06
C MET A 155 -6.92 -7.82 1.85
N ARG A 156 -6.86 -8.34 0.61
CA ARG A 156 -6.20 -9.63 0.34
C ARG A 156 -4.68 -9.53 0.25
N TYR A 157 -4.17 -8.42 -0.29
CA TYR A 157 -2.77 -8.35 -0.70
C TYR A 157 -1.97 -7.22 -0.06
N ALA A 158 -2.62 -6.18 0.47
CA ALA A 158 -1.96 -5.06 1.14
C ALA A 158 -2.13 -5.07 2.67
N SER A 159 -2.92 -6.00 3.23
CA SER A 159 -3.13 -6.11 4.67
C SER A 159 -3.01 -7.56 5.19
N VAL A 160 -2.96 -7.70 6.52
CA VAL A 160 -2.96 -8.97 7.26
C VAL A 160 -4.11 -8.99 8.26
N PRO A 161 -4.77 -10.14 8.47
CA PRO A 161 -5.89 -10.23 9.41
C PRO A 161 -5.42 -10.16 10.86
N LEU A 162 -6.19 -9.47 11.69
CA LEU A 162 -6.04 -9.40 13.15
C LEU A 162 -7.11 -10.19 13.91
N GLY A 163 -8.10 -10.72 13.19
CA GLY A 163 -9.29 -11.36 13.77
C GLY A 163 -10.44 -10.39 13.98
N LYS A 164 -11.48 -10.82 14.71
CA LYS A 164 -12.72 -10.04 14.91
C LYS A 164 -12.83 -9.34 16.26
N ASP A 165 -11.83 -9.49 17.14
CA ASP A 165 -11.79 -8.79 18.43
C ASP A 165 -11.15 -7.40 18.27
N VAL A 166 -11.87 -6.35 18.65
CA VAL A 166 -11.40 -4.96 18.64
C VAL A 166 -10.13 -4.76 19.48
N LYS A 167 -9.90 -5.61 20.50
CA LYS A 167 -8.68 -5.53 21.33
C LYS A 167 -7.40 -5.79 20.54
N ALA A 168 -7.48 -6.48 19.40
CA ALA A 168 -6.33 -6.69 18.51
C ALA A 168 -6.04 -5.45 17.64
N ALA A 169 -7.03 -4.57 17.47
CA ALA A 169 -6.96 -3.41 16.61
C ALA A 169 -6.41 -2.17 17.33
N ARG A 170 -5.70 -1.34 16.59
CA ARG A 170 -5.13 -0.06 16.99
C ARG A 170 -5.55 1.02 16.01
N ARG A 171 -5.41 2.28 16.40
CA ARG A 171 -5.65 3.42 15.51
C ARG A 171 -4.83 3.24 14.22
N GLY A 172 -5.50 3.33 13.07
CA GLY A 172 -4.92 3.13 11.74
C GLY A 172 -5.13 1.74 11.16
N ASP A 173 -5.60 0.77 11.95
CA ASP A 173 -6.05 -0.52 11.44
C ASP A 173 -7.39 -0.36 10.68
N LEU A 174 -7.74 -1.41 9.94
CA LEU A 174 -8.84 -1.44 8.99
C LEU A 174 -9.95 -2.36 9.48
N LEU A 175 -11.18 -2.08 9.08
CA LEU A 175 -12.30 -3.01 9.16
C LEU A 175 -12.74 -3.33 7.72
N PHE A 176 -13.04 -4.60 7.45
CA PHE A 176 -13.63 -4.99 6.17
C PHE A 176 -14.95 -5.72 6.35
N PHE A 177 -15.86 -5.47 5.42
CA PHE A 177 -17.15 -6.14 5.29
C PHE A 177 -17.32 -6.73 3.90
N ILE A 178 -18.21 -7.71 3.75
CA ILE A 178 -18.66 -8.26 2.48
C ILE A 178 -20.18 -8.17 2.33
N HIS A 179 -20.64 -7.65 1.20
CA HIS A 179 -22.04 -7.54 0.77
C HIS A 179 -22.11 -7.96 -0.70
N PRO A 180 -22.30 -9.26 -1.01
CA PRO A 180 -22.20 -9.79 -2.37
C PRO A 180 -23.17 -9.15 -3.37
N GLU A 181 -24.31 -8.65 -2.89
CA GLU A 181 -25.37 -8.04 -3.72
C GLU A 181 -25.20 -6.54 -3.91
N ALA A 182 -24.18 -5.91 -3.30
CA ALA A 182 -23.92 -4.49 -3.47
C ALA A 182 -23.49 -4.18 -4.91
N GLN A 183 -24.05 -3.10 -5.48
CA GLN A 183 -23.63 -2.62 -6.79
C GLN A 183 -22.18 -2.14 -6.73
N GLY A 184 -21.33 -2.63 -7.65
CA GLY A 184 -19.91 -2.29 -7.71
C GLY A 184 -19.01 -3.35 -7.07
N SER A 185 -18.44 -3.05 -5.90
CA SER A 185 -17.55 -3.97 -5.16
C SER A 185 -18.33 -4.67 -4.05
N PRO A 186 -18.25 -6.01 -3.92
CA PRO A 186 -18.90 -6.70 -2.81
C PRO A 186 -18.19 -6.45 -1.48
N TYR A 187 -17.09 -5.70 -1.45
CA TYR A 187 -16.35 -5.39 -0.22
C TYR A 187 -16.47 -3.92 0.14
N HIS A 188 -16.58 -3.66 1.44
CA HIS A 188 -16.58 -2.33 2.03
C HIS A 188 -15.48 -2.21 3.10
N SER A 189 -14.95 -1.01 3.29
CA SER A 189 -13.82 -0.77 4.18
C SER A 189 -14.01 0.46 5.06
N MET A 190 -13.56 0.35 6.30
CA MET A 190 -13.49 1.44 7.27
C MET A 190 -12.10 1.53 7.89
N VAL A 191 -11.78 2.68 8.48
CA VAL A 191 -10.56 2.91 9.25
C VAL A 191 -10.90 3.01 10.73
N TYR A 192 -10.24 2.21 11.56
CA TYR A 192 -10.34 2.30 13.01
C TYR A 192 -9.49 3.48 13.51
N LEU A 193 -10.12 4.41 14.23
CA LEU A 193 -9.47 5.61 14.74
C LEU A 193 -8.94 5.45 16.18
N GLY A 194 -9.12 4.27 16.78
CA GLY A 194 -8.91 4.07 18.22
C GLY A 194 -10.06 4.66 19.04
N GLY A 195 -10.06 4.40 20.34
CA GLY A 195 -11.10 4.92 21.24
C GLY A 195 -12.54 4.53 20.86
N GLY A 196 -12.71 3.42 20.13
CA GLY A 196 -14.01 2.98 19.64
C GLY A 196 -14.58 3.81 18.49
N GLN A 197 -13.79 4.67 17.83
CA GLN A 197 -14.23 5.47 16.67
C GLN A 197 -13.83 4.82 15.34
N VAL A 198 -14.65 5.00 14.32
CA VAL A 198 -14.37 4.61 12.94
C VAL A 198 -14.68 5.75 11.98
N VAL A 199 -13.92 5.82 10.88
CA VAL A 199 -14.20 6.69 9.75
C VAL A 199 -14.24 5.87 8.46
N TYR A 200 -15.18 6.16 7.58
CA TYR A 200 -15.32 5.48 6.29
C TYR A 200 -16.04 6.36 5.28
N HIS A 201 -15.97 5.97 4.01
CA HIS A 201 -16.76 6.57 2.95
C HIS A 201 -17.90 5.62 2.57
N THR A 202 -19.12 6.14 2.38
CA THR A 202 -20.33 5.31 2.15
C THR A 202 -20.29 4.48 0.88
N GLY A 203 -19.45 4.87 -0.10
CA GLY A 203 -19.17 4.09 -1.31
C GLY A 203 -20.00 4.49 -2.52
N TYR A 204 -20.98 5.37 -2.34
CA TYR A 204 -21.72 6.02 -3.42
C TYR A 204 -20.91 7.17 -4.04
N ALA A 205 -21.20 7.55 -5.28
CA ALA A 205 -20.64 8.77 -5.84
C ALA A 205 -21.18 10.01 -5.10
N PRO A 206 -20.46 11.14 -5.06
CA PRO A 206 -20.95 12.36 -4.39
C PRO A 206 -22.35 12.79 -4.84
N GLU A 207 -22.66 12.67 -6.13
CA GLU A 207 -23.97 12.96 -6.73
C GLU A 207 -25.09 12.02 -6.22
N ASP A 208 -24.75 10.83 -5.75
CA ASP A 208 -25.65 9.83 -5.16
C ASP A 208 -25.70 9.92 -3.62
N GLY A 209 -25.14 10.98 -3.03
CA GLY A 209 -25.04 11.15 -1.57
C GLY A 209 -23.84 10.43 -0.93
N GLY A 210 -22.82 10.14 -1.73
CA GLY A 210 -21.51 9.66 -1.26
C GLY A 210 -20.90 10.65 -0.27
N GLU A 211 -20.55 10.17 0.92
CA GLU A 211 -19.98 11.00 1.97
C GLU A 211 -19.01 10.23 2.86
N VAL A 212 -18.15 10.98 3.56
CA VAL A 212 -17.35 10.44 4.66
C VAL A 212 -18.16 10.51 5.95
N ARG A 213 -18.24 9.41 6.67
CA ARG A 213 -18.89 9.32 7.98
C ARG A 213 -17.88 9.00 9.07
N LEU A 214 -18.08 9.59 10.24
CA LEU A 214 -17.35 9.30 11.47
C LEU A 214 -18.38 8.94 12.54
N LEU A 215 -18.24 7.76 13.15
CA LEU A 215 -19.09 7.33 14.26
C LEU A 215 -18.38 6.33 15.17
N SER A 216 -19.01 6.05 16.31
CA SER A 216 -18.53 5.03 17.23
C SER A 216 -18.88 3.61 16.77
N LEU A 217 -18.07 2.63 17.15
CA LEU A 217 -18.38 1.21 17.00
C LEU A 217 -19.69 0.83 17.71
N GLU A 218 -20.02 1.48 18.83
CA GLU A 218 -21.28 1.26 19.55
C GLU A 218 -22.50 1.73 18.74
N THR A 219 -22.35 2.84 18.00
CA THR A 219 -23.37 3.29 17.04
C THR A 219 -23.45 2.33 15.86
N LEU A 220 -22.31 1.88 15.33
CA LEU A 220 -22.27 0.96 14.19
C LEU A 220 -22.88 -0.41 14.51
N LYS A 221 -22.71 -0.91 15.74
CA LYS A 221 -23.36 -2.14 16.24
C LYS A 221 -24.89 -2.03 16.33
N LYS A 222 -25.44 -0.82 16.26
CA LYS A 222 -26.89 -0.55 16.28
C LYS A 222 -27.41 -0.15 14.92
N HIS A 223 -26.61 -0.35 13.87
CA HIS A 223 -27.06 -0.10 12.50
C HIS A 223 -28.34 -0.92 12.21
N PRO A 224 -29.36 -0.37 11.52
CA PRO A 224 -30.61 -1.10 11.27
C PRO A 224 -30.41 -2.42 10.52
N GLU A 225 -29.49 -2.43 9.56
CA GLU A 225 -29.03 -3.65 8.90
C GLU A 225 -27.91 -4.31 9.72
N ASP A 226 -28.17 -5.51 10.22
CA ASP A 226 -27.27 -6.30 11.06
C ASP A 226 -26.00 -6.77 10.34
N THR A 227 -26.05 -6.83 9.02
CA THR A 227 -24.92 -7.14 8.15
C THR A 227 -23.75 -6.15 8.31
N TRP A 228 -24.00 -4.94 8.84
CA TRP A 228 -22.96 -3.94 9.14
C TRP A 228 -22.44 -3.99 10.58
N HIS A 229 -22.93 -4.89 11.43
CA HIS A 229 -22.50 -4.94 12.82
C HIS A 229 -21.06 -5.49 12.94
N PRO A 230 -20.11 -4.77 13.55
CA PRO A 230 -18.71 -5.21 13.68
C PRO A 230 -18.56 -6.18 14.86
N VAL A 231 -19.26 -7.31 14.80
CA VAL A 231 -19.31 -8.33 15.87
C VAL A 231 -18.82 -9.68 15.35
N PRO A 232 -18.18 -10.52 16.19
CA PRO A 232 -17.60 -11.79 15.73
C PRO A 232 -18.58 -12.74 15.04
N SER A 233 -19.84 -12.76 15.51
CA SER A 233 -20.92 -13.59 14.98
C SER A 233 -21.45 -13.16 13.61
N ASN A 234 -21.20 -11.92 13.18
CA ASN A 234 -21.65 -11.44 11.87
C ASN A 234 -20.75 -12.03 10.77
N PRO A 235 -21.27 -12.84 9.84
CA PRO A 235 -20.48 -13.41 8.74
C PRO A 235 -20.03 -12.36 7.72
N ASN A 236 -20.76 -11.25 7.59
CA ASN A 236 -20.41 -10.16 6.67
C ASN A 236 -19.25 -9.32 7.20
N PHE A 237 -19.05 -9.27 8.52
CA PHE A 237 -17.88 -8.64 9.11
C PHE A 237 -16.67 -9.57 8.98
N LEU A 238 -15.72 -9.20 8.12
CA LEU A 238 -14.53 -10.00 7.83
C LEU A 238 -13.45 -9.84 8.92
N GLY A 239 -13.56 -8.80 9.76
CA GLY A 239 -12.67 -8.57 10.89
C GLY A 239 -11.85 -7.30 10.76
N TYR A 240 -10.91 -7.16 11.70
CA TYR A 240 -9.89 -6.14 11.73
C TYR A 240 -8.64 -6.59 10.99
N PHE A 241 -7.97 -5.66 10.33
CA PHE A 241 -6.79 -5.91 9.52
C PHE A 241 -5.74 -4.83 9.73
N ARG A 242 -4.47 -5.18 9.61
CA ARG A 242 -3.35 -4.22 9.61
C ARG A 242 -2.71 -4.15 8.24
N TRP A 243 -2.32 -2.95 7.81
CA TRP A 243 -1.50 -2.82 6.60
C TRP A 243 -0.21 -3.63 6.71
N LYS A 244 0.20 -4.34 5.65
CA LYS A 244 1.44 -5.12 5.62
C LYS A 244 2.67 -4.27 5.96
N ILE A 245 2.72 -3.05 5.44
CA ILE A 245 3.77 -2.06 5.73
C ILE A 245 3.91 -1.73 7.23
N ALA A 246 2.89 -2.05 8.03
CA ALA A 246 2.85 -1.83 9.48
C ALA A 246 2.72 -3.14 10.30
N ALA A 247 2.79 -4.32 9.68
CA ALA A 247 2.47 -5.59 10.32
C ALA A 247 3.64 -6.27 11.08
N GLY A 248 4.87 -5.79 10.88
CA GLY A 248 6.08 -6.36 11.50
C GLY A 248 6.33 -6.00 12.95
#